data_AF-A0A4V1J2S6-F1
#
_entry.id   AF-A0A4V1J2S6-F1
#
_cell.length_a   1.000
_cell.length_b   1.000
_cell.length_c   1.000
_cell.angle_alpha   90.00
_cell.angle_beta   90.00
_cell.angle_gamma   90.00
#
_symmetry.space_group_name_H-M   'P 1'
#
loop_
_entity.id
_entity.type
_entity.pdbx_description
1 polymer ?
#
loop_
_entity_poly.entity_id
_entity_poly.type
_entity_poly.pdbx_seq_one_letter_code
_entity_poly.pdbx_strand_id
1 'polypeptide(L)'
;MSPFSPSVLLSCLRLRIPPQEYIECVSTTELQTEEVQRQVLAALRDILLYNAYYVKRFLGQYICVLESAGDVDEDLYELYCSPTVLNAQELSPTQTDLLEYTVGNGVLVKIQETPRVISAAGTTGLRTWEAALYLLNYLNGPGATLDLRGKAVVELGAGTGLVSMALLLNYRRHRFASLAVTDGNTALLSNFRHTMELNSPTHEAEVTTQQLVRGSSDTSTNIVLGADVTYDSLVLPLLCETIRDFLCEGTQLVLIAATVRSLDTILVWEQLLSQKFQWGIAETLSDPHQSNLPYWFRKGMPDMRIYEITGCV
;
A
#
# COMPACT_ATOMS: atom_id res chain seq x y z
N MET A 1 18.77 2.63 -17.41
CA MET A 1 17.49 2.16 -17.98
C MET A 1 16.41 2.99 -17.31
N SER A 2 15.42 3.49 -18.05
CA SER A 2 14.34 4.25 -17.43
C SER A 2 13.58 3.34 -16.45
N PRO A 3 13.34 3.74 -15.20
CA PRO A 3 12.50 2.98 -14.27
C PRO A 3 11.03 2.94 -14.70
N PHE A 4 10.66 3.69 -15.75
CA PHE A 4 9.30 3.76 -16.26
C PHE A 4 9.02 2.74 -17.34
N SER A 5 8.02 1.90 -17.07
CA SER A 5 7.36 1.00 -18.00
C SER A 5 5.86 1.32 -18.10
N PRO A 6 5.13 0.79 -19.09
CA PRO A 6 3.67 0.90 -19.15
C PRO A 6 2.97 0.43 -17.87
N SER A 7 3.51 -0.60 -17.19
CA SER A 7 2.94 -1.07 -15.92
C SER A 7 3.09 -0.04 -14.80
N VAL A 8 4.21 0.69 -14.74
CA VAL A 8 4.41 1.78 -13.78
C VAL A 8 3.47 2.95 -14.09
N LEU A 9 3.25 3.29 -15.36
CA LEU A 9 2.25 4.31 -15.74
C LEU A 9 0.84 3.94 -15.25
N LEU A 10 0.39 2.72 -15.50
CA LEU A 10 -0.91 2.25 -15.02
C LEU A 10 -0.99 2.22 -13.48
N SER A 11 0.11 1.87 -12.82
CA SER A 11 0.25 1.95 -11.37
C SER A 11 0.06 3.39 -10.88
N CYS A 12 0.74 4.37 -11.48
CA CYS A 12 0.59 5.78 -11.15
C CYS A 12 -0.85 6.28 -11.30
N LEU A 13 -1.52 5.90 -12.39
CA LEU A 13 -2.93 6.23 -12.65
C LEU A 13 -3.83 5.68 -11.56
N ARG A 14 -3.70 4.38 -11.26
CA ARG A 14 -4.50 3.69 -10.24
C ARG A 14 -4.28 4.23 -8.83
N LEU A 15 -3.08 4.71 -8.53
CA LEU A 15 -2.73 5.31 -7.24
C LEU A 15 -2.98 6.82 -7.16
N ARG A 16 -3.52 7.43 -8.24
CA ARG A 16 -3.79 8.87 -8.34
C ARG A 16 -2.53 9.72 -8.09
N ILE A 17 -1.37 9.22 -8.49
CA ILE A 17 -0.14 10.01 -8.43
C ILE A 17 -0.33 11.26 -9.29
N PRO A 18 0.03 12.47 -8.82
CA PRO A 18 -0.11 13.67 -9.63
C PRO A 18 0.65 13.54 -10.96
N PRO A 19 -0.01 13.73 -12.11
CA PRO A 19 0.58 13.53 -13.44
C PRO A 19 1.92 14.27 -13.64
N GLN A 20 2.06 15.47 -13.05
CA GLN A 20 3.28 16.30 -13.12
C GLN A 20 4.52 15.58 -12.57
N GLU A 21 4.32 14.66 -11.61
CA GLU A 21 5.43 14.03 -10.89
C GLU A 21 6.09 12.90 -11.69
N TYR A 22 5.43 12.38 -12.73
CA TYR A 22 5.92 11.22 -13.46
C TYR A 22 5.84 11.30 -14.98
N ILE A 23 4.88 12.03 -15.57
CA ILE A 23 4.71 12.06 -17.03
C ILE A 23 5.95 12.61 -17.73
N GLU A 24 6.59 13.66 -17.19
CA GLU A 24 7.81 14.23 -17.74
C GLU A 24 9.04 13.30 -17.62
N CYS A 25 8.99 12.33 -16.71
CA CYS A 25 10.06 11.36 -16.50
C CYS A 25 9.99 10.16 -17.45
N VAL A 26 8.91 10.02 -18.23
CA VAL A 26 8.74 8.86 -19.10
C VAL A 26 9.38 9.07 -20.46
N SER A 27 10.18 8.09 -20.89
CA SER A 27 10.72 8.04 -22.26
C SER A 27 9.56 8.02 -23.25
N THR A 28 9.47 9.06 -24.06
CA THR A 28 8.31 9.38 -24.90
C THR A 28 7.93 8.24 -25.85
N THR A 29 8.87 7.46 -26.37
CA THR A 29 8.63 6.44 -27.40
C THR A 29 7.77 5.24 -26.98
N GLU A 30 7.85 4.77 -25.72
CA GLU A 30 7.09 3.58 -25.30
C GLU A 30 5.63 3.90 -24.94
N LEU A 31 5.37 5.13 -24.47
CA LEU A 31 4.02 5.56 -24.09
C LEU A 31 3.10 5.86 -25.27
N GLN A 32 3.69 6.13 -26.44
CA GLN A 32 2.95 6.56 -27.62
C GLN A 32 2.23 5.41 -28.33
N THR A 33 2.57 4.15 -28.01
CA THR A 33 2.00 3.01 -28.71
C THR A 33 0.48 2.94 -28.52
N GLU A 34 -0.23 2.57 -29.58
CA GLU A 34 -1.69 2.38 -29.57
C GLU A 34 -2.14 1.46 -28.43
N GLU A 35 -1.35 0.40 -28.15
CA GLU A 35 -1.58 -0.51 -27.02
C GLU A 35 -1.61 0.22 -25.67
N VAL A 36 -0.63 1.09 -25.42
CA VAL A 36 -0.54 1.84 -24.16
C VAL A 36 -1.67 2.88 -24.08
N GLN A 37 -1.96 3.58 -25.17
CA GLN A 37 -3.08 4.52 -25.23
C GLN A 37 -4.41 3.84 -24.88
N ARG A 38 -4.67 2.65 -25.44
CA ARG A 38 -5.85 1.84 -25.14
C ARG A 38 -5.91 1.39 -23.67
N GLN A 39 -4.79 0.96 -23.10
CA GLN A 39 -4.73 0.56 -21.68
C GLN A 39 -4.96 1.75 -20.74
N VAL A 40 -4.38 2.91 -21.07
CA VAL A 40 -4.59 4.16 -20.35
C VAL A 40 -6.06 4.58 -20.43
N LEU A 41 -6.66 4.57 -21.61
CA LEU A 41 -8.07 4.91 -21.81
C LEU A 41 -8.99 4.01 -20.97
N ALA A 42 -8.75 2.70 -20.97
CA ALA A 42 -9.50 1.75 -20.15
C ALA A 42 -9.40 2.10 -18.65
N ALA A 43 -8.19 2.34 -18.14
CA ALA A 43 -7.98 2.74 -16.75
C ALA A 43 -8.66 4.09 -16.43
N LEU A 44 -8.60 5.07 -17.34
CA LEU A 44 -9.24 6.37 -17.14
C LEU A 44 -10.76 6.27 -17.10
N ARG A 45 -11.38 5.38 -17.87
CA ARG A 45 -12.83 5.12 -17.82
C ARG A 45 -13.25 4.58 -16.45
N ASP A 46 -12.45 3.70 -15.84
CA ASP A 46 -12.71 3.22 -14.49
C ASP A 46 -12.51 4.33 -13.44
N ILE A 47 -11.44 5.13 -13.57
CA ILE A 47 -11.14 6.24 -12.66
C ILE A 47 -12.20 7.34 -12.74
N LEU A 48 -12.79 7.57 -13.92
CA LEU A 48 -13.82 8.58 -14.15
C LEU A 48 -15.03 8.41 -13.22
N LEU A 49 -15.34 7.18 -12.82
CA LEU A 49 -16.44 6.85 -11.91
C LEU A 49 -16.23 7.44 -10.50
N TYR A 50 -14.98 7.73 -10.12
CA TYR A 50 -14.61 8.16 -8.76
C TYR A 50 -13.95 9.54 -8.74
N ASN A 51 -13.16 9.89 -9.77
CA ASN A 51 -12.36 11.10 -9.77
C ASN A 51 -12.15 11.69 -11.18
N ALA A 52 -13.20 12.29 -11.73
CA ALA A 52 -13.16 12.97 -13.02
C ALA A 52 -12.12 14.11 -13.08
N TYR A 53 -11.80 14.75 -11.95
CA TYR A 53 -10.79 15.82 -11.91
C TYR A 53 -9.38 15.28 -12.11
N TYR A 54 -9.06 14.11 -11.53
CA TYR A 54 -7.80 13.44 -11.82
C TYR A 54 -7.69 13.08 -13.31
N VAL A 55 -8.75 12.51 -13.90
CA VAL A 55 -8.81 12.20 -15.36
C VAL A 55 -8.53 13.46 -16.19
N LYS A 56 -9.17 14.59 -15.85
CA LYS A 56 -8.94 15.89 -16.51
C LYS A 56 -7.47 16.30 -16.45
N ARG A 57 -6.86 16.24 -15.26
CA ARG A 57 -5.46 16.65 -15.04
C ARG A 57 -4.48 15.75 -15.78
N PHE A 58 -4.75 14.45 -15.81
CA PHE A 58 -3.93 13.47 -16.51
C PHE A 58 -4.00 13.66 -18.03
N LEU A 59 -5.20 13.67 -18.60
CA LEU A 59 -5.40 13.82 -20.05
C LEU A 59 -4.79 15.11 -20.58
N GLY A 60 -4.93 16.22 -19.86
CA GLY A 60 -4.33 17.50 -20.29
C GLY A 60 -2.81 17.46 -20.41
N GLN A 61 -2.12 16.60 -19.65
CA GLN A 61 -0.67 16.41 -19.79
C GLN A 61 -0.32 15.30 -20.77
N TYR A 62 -1.05 14.19 -20.73
CA TYR A 62 -0.78 13.03 -21.57
C TYR A 62 -0.98 13.36 -23.06
N ILE A 63 -2.07 14.04 -23.41
CA ILE A 63 -2.34 14.50 -24.79
C ILE A 63 -1.21 15.41 -25.27
N CYS A 64 -0.71 16.35 -24.45
CA CYS A 64 0.39 17.23 -24.83
C CYS A 64 1.68 16.45 -25.18
N VAL A 65 1.94 15.35 -24.47
CA VAL A 65 3.06 14.44 -24.76
C VAL A 65 2.84 13.67 -26.06
N LEU A 66 1.62 13.17 -26.31
CA LEU A 66 1.28 12.42 -27.52
C LEU A 66 1.27 13.31 -28.78
N GLU A 67 0.76 14.55 -28.68
CA GLU A 67 0.75 15.53 -29.77
C GLU A 67 2.17 15.86 -30.26
N SER A 68 3.13 15.92 -29.34
CA SER A 68 4.55 16.13 -29.66
C SER A 68 5.16 14.96 -30.44
N ALA A 69 4.48 13.82 -30.49
CA ALA A 69 4.92 12.58 -31.13
C ALA A 69 4.20 12.24 -32.44
N GLY A 70 3.01 12.80 -32.64
CA GLY A 70 2.29 12.77 -33.92
C GLY A 70 1.16 11.75 -34.06
N ASP A 71 0.79 11.00 -33.01
CA ASP A 71 -0.37 10.11 -33.03
C ASP A 71 -1.11 10.07 -31.68
N VAL A 72 -2.39 10.41 -31.69
CA VAL A 72 -3.26 10.49 -30.51
C VAL A 72 -4.56 9.77 -30.83
N ASP A 73 -4.94 8.82 -29.99
CA ASP A 73 -6.21 8.10 -30.09
C ASP A 73 -7.40 9.08 -29.98
N GLU A 74 -8.36 8.98 -30.90
CA GLU A 74 -9.55 9.83 -30.96
C GLU A 74 -10.41 9.71 -29.68
N ASP A 75 -10.48 8.51 -29.09
CA ASP A 75 -11.25 8.26 -27.87
C ASP A 75 -10.67 9.04 -26.67
N LEU A 76 -9.35 9.32 -26.65
CA LEU A 76 -8.74 10.12 -25.59
C LEU A 76 -9.19 11.59 -25.69
N TYR A 77 -9.28 12.13 -26.91
CA TYR A 77 -9.82 13.47 -27.13
C TYR A 77 -11.32 13.54 -26.80
N GLU A 78 -12.09 12.54 -27.22
CA GLU A 78 -13.52 12.47 -26.90
C GLU A 78 -13.73 12.47 -25.39
N LEU A 79 -12.99 11.63 -24.65
CA LEU A 79 -13.06 11.57 -23.21
C LEU A 79 -12.66 12.91 -22.57
N TYR A 80 -11.57 13.53 -23.03
CA TYR A 80 -11.08 14.81 -22.50
C TYR A 80 -12.09 15.95 -22.71
N CYS A 81 -12.75 15.97 -23.87
CA CYS A 81 -13.77 16.96 -24.23
C CYS A 81 -15.15 16.66 -23.63
N SER A 82 -15.34 15.53 -22.95
CA SER A 82 -16.63 15.19 -22.35
C SER A 82 -17.05 16.22 -21.28
N PRO A 83 -18.34 16.57 -21.16
CA PRO A 83 -18.80 17.51 -20.13
C PRO A 83 -18.44 17.10 -18.71
N THR A 84 -18.38 15.79 -18.44
CA THR A 84 -17.98 15.24 -17.14
C THR A 84 -16.54 15.61 -16.80
N VAL A 85 -15.62 15.45 -17.75
CA VAL A 85 -14.19 15.75 -17.55
C VAL A 85 -13.95 17.26 -17.58
N LEU A 86 -14.50 17.99 -18.54
CA LEU A 86 -14.29 19.44 -18.67
C LEU A 86 -14.77 20.22 -17.44
N ASN A 87 -15.93 19.85 -16.88
CA ASN A 87 -16.51 20.54 -15.74
C ASN A 87 -16.03 20.00 -14.38
N ALA A 88 -15.20 18.96 -14.37
CA ALA A 88 -14.73 18.33 -13.14
C ALA A 88 -13.99 19.33 -12.23
N GLN A 89 -14.28 19.24 -10.93
CA GLN A 89 -13.68 20.03 -9.86
C GLN A 89 -12.90 19.12 -8.93
N GLU A 90 -11.87 19.67 -8.30
CA GLU A 90 -11.04 18.93 -7.37
C GLU A 90 -11.86 18.43 -6.17
N LEU A 91 -11.63 17.18 -5.78
CA LEU A 91 -12.26 16.60 -4.59
C LEU A 91 -11.76 17.32 -3.33
N SER A 92 -12.64 17.47 -2.34
CA SER A 92 -12.21 18.03 -1.05
C SER A 92 -11.16 17.14 -0.38
N PRO A 93 -10.25 17.68 0.46
CA PRO A 93 -9.17 16.89 1.06
C PRO A 93 -9.64 15.67 1.86
N THR A 94 -10.84 15.73 2.45
CA THR A 94 -11.42 14.65 3.27
C THR A 94 -12.30 13.69 2.48
N GLN A 95 -12.54 13.97 1.20
CA GLN A 95 -13.34 13.09 0.36
C GLN A 95 -12.53 11.84 -0.01
N THR A 96 -13.22 10.70 -0.05
CA THR A 96 -12.60 9.42 -0.42
C THR A 96 -12.42 9.29 -1.93
N ASP A 97 -11.42 8.51 -2.32
CA ASP A 97 -11.19 8.01 -3.68
C ASP A 97 -11.08 6.48 -3.62
N LEU A 98 -11.21 5.81 -4.76
CA LEU A 98 -11.00 4.37 -4.90
C LEU A 98 -9.68 4.12 -5.61
N LEU A 99 -8.65 3.76 -4.85
CA LEU A 99 -7.33 3.44 -5.37
C LEU A 99 -7.19 1.94 -5.62
N GLU A 100 -6.35 1.58 -6.59
CA GLU A 100 -6.07 0.17 -6.90
C GLU A 100 -4.58 -0.12 -6.79
N TYR A 101 -4.24 -1.06 -5.92
CA TYR A 101 -2.86 -1.46 -5.63
C TYR A 101 -2.56 -2.79 -6.33
N THR A 102 -1.49 -2.82 -7.13
CA THR A 102 -1.05 -4.06 -7.80
C THR A 102 -0.29 -4.94 -6.82
N VAL A 103 -0.56 -6.25 -6.82
CA VAL A 103 0.01 -7.23 -5.90
C VAL A 103 0.53 -8.43 -6.66
N GLY A 104 1.79 -8.80 -6.40
CA GLY A 104 2.42 -10.00 -6.94
C GLY A 104 2.28 -10.11 -8.46
N ASN A 105 1.59 -11.17 -8.92
CA ASN A 105 1.39 -11.45 -10.35
C ASN A 105 0.29 -10.61 -11.02
N GLY A 106 0.07 -9.37 -10.59
CA GLY A 106 -0.89 -8.45 -11.21
C GLY A 106 -2.29 -8.43 -10.60
N VAL A 107 -2.49 -9.02 -9.42
CA VAL A 107 -3.76 -8.92 -8.68
C VAL A 107 -3.99 -7.48 -8.24
N LEU A 108 -5.20 -6.95 -8.38
CA LEU A 108 -5.54 -5.59 -7.96
C LEU A 108 -6.32 -5.62 -6.65
N VAL A 109 -5.84 -4.89 -5.64
CA VAL A 109 -6.57 -4.62 -4.40
C VAL A 109 -7.18 -3.23 -4.49
N LYS A 110 -8.50 -3.15 -4.36
CA LYS A 110 -9.27 -1.91 -4.32
C LYS A 110 -9.36 -1.40 -2.89
N ILE A 111 -8.93 -0.18 -2.63
CA ILE A 111 -9.00 0.45 -1.31
C ILE A 111 -9.73 1.79 -1.48
N GLN A 112 -10.81 1.96 -0.71
CA GLN A 112 -11.41 3.28 -0.55
C GLN A 112 -10.70 4.02 0.58
N GLU A 113 -10.02 5.11 0.26
CA GLU A 113 -9.21 5.87 1.21
C GLU A 113 -9.28 7.38 0.99
N THR A 114 -8.74 8.17 1.91
CA THR A 114 -8.60 9.63 1.79
C THR A 114 -7.13 10.00 1.55
N PRO A 115 -6.60 9.82 0.32
CA PRO A 115 -5.15 9.85 0.06
C PRO A 115 -4.46 11.18 0.40
N ARG A 116 -5.26 12.26 0.54
CA ARG A 116 -4.81 13.63 0.84
C ARG A 116 -4.76 13.93 2.34
N VAL A 117 -5.26 13.04 3.20
CA VAL A 117 -5.27 13.21 4.66
C VAL A 117 -4.04 12.53 5.27
N ILE A 118 -3.21 13.30 5.98
CA ILE A 118 -2.06 12.79 6.74
C ILE A 118 -2.52 12.28 8.11
N SER A 119 -3.37 13.06 8.79
CA SER A 119 -4.01 12.67 10.04
C SER A 119 -5.36 13.35 10.17
N ALA A 120 -6.38 12.61 10.56
CA ALA A 120 -7.70 13.12 10.92
C ALA A 120 -8.40 12.14 11.86
N ALA A 121 -9.40 12.61 12.60
CA ALA A 121 -10.18 11.79 13.54
C ALA A 121 -9.31 10.97 14.53
N GLY A 122 -8.16 11.52 14.93
CA GLY A 122 -7.24 10.86 15.87
C GLY A 122 -6.47 9.66 15.30
N THR A 123 -6.40 9.52 13.97
CA THR A 123 -5.67 8.43 13.31
C THR A 123 -4.89 8.92 12.09
N THR A 124 -3.90 8.14 11.66
CA THR A 124 -3.15 8.26 10.41
C THR A 124 -3.52 7.15 9.40
N GLY A 125 -4.40 6.20 9.78
CA GLY A 125 -4.72 5.01 8.99
C GLY A 125 -5.82 5.19 7.93
N LEU A 126 -6.19 6.43 7.58
CA LEU A 126 -7.21 6.71 6.55
C LEU A 126 -6.66 6.70 5.12
N ARG A 127 -5.35 6.56 4.98
CA ARG A 127 -4.64 6.37 3.70
C ARG A 127 -3.62 5.26 3.81
N THR A 128 -3.25 4.70 2.67
CA THR A 128 -2.14 3.76 2.60
C THR A 128 -0.81 4.51 2.66
N TRP A 129 0.12 3.94 3.43
CA TRP A 129 1.47 4.45 3.59
C TRP A 129 2.49 3.61 2.82
N GLU A 130 3.62 4.22 2.47
CA GLU A 130 4.62 3.62 1.58
C GLU A 130 5.22 2.32 2.14
N ALA A 131 5.43 2.24 3.46
CA ALA A 131 5.89 1.01 4.11
C ALA A 131 4.92 -0.16 3.93
N ALA A 132 3.60 0.10 3.77
CA ALA A 132 2.64 -0.95 3.46
C ALA A 132 2.84 -1.49 2.04
N LEU A 133 3.18 -0.64 1.07
CA LEU A 133 3.55 -1.05 -0.29
C LEU A 133 4.83 -1.89 -0.30
N TYR A 134 5.79 -1.51 0.53
CA TYR A 134 7.03 -2.26 0.64
C TYR A 134 6.82 -3.64 1.28
N LEU A 135 6.07 -3.72 2.40
CA LEU A 135 5.71 -4.99 3.02
C LEU A 135 4.86 -5.86 2.08
N LEU A 136 3.92 -5.25 1.37
CA LEU A 136 3.09 -5.90 0.37
C LEU A 136 3.94 -6.59 -0.71
N ASN A 137 4.95 -5.89 -1.25
CA ASN A 137 5.90 -6.46 -2.21
C ASN A 137 6.77 -7.55 -1.57
N TYR A 138 7.28 -7.35 -0.36
CA TYR A 138 8.10 -8.37 0.32
C TYR A 138 7.34 -9.70 0.47
N LEU A 139 6.04 -9.63 0.76
CA LEU A 139 5.19 -10.81 0.96
C LEU A 139 4.69 -11.44 -0.36
N ASN A 140 4.46 -10.66 -1.41
CA ASN A 140 3.77 -11.12 -2.63
C ASN A 140 4.62 -11.07 -3.91
N GLY A 141 5.75 -10.38 -3.87
CA GLY A 141 6.59 -10.13 -5.04
C GLY A 141 7.25 -11.41 -5.58
N PRO A 142 7.87 -11.34 -6.78
CA PRO A 142 8.51 -12.50 -7.41
C PRO A 142 9.55 -13.20 -6.53
N GLY A 143 10.24 -12.44 -5.68
CA GLY A 143 11.25 -12.94 -4.74
C GLY A 143 10.74 -13.31 -3.36
N ALA A 144 9.43 -13.26 -3.09
CA ALA A 144 8.88 -13.50 -1.75
C ALA A 144 9.06 -14.97 -1.32
N THR A 145 9.77 -15.19 -0.22
CA THR A 145 10.14 -16.52 0.31
C THR A 145 9.43 -16.91 1.60
N LEU A 146 8.76 -15.98 2.28
CA LEU A 146 8.11 -16.24 3.56
C LEU A 146 6.98 -17.27 3.41
N ASP A 147 7.05 -18.37 4.18
CA ASP A 147 6.04 -19.42 4.15
C ASP A 147 4.95 -19.17 5.19
N LEU A 148 3.77 -18.76 4.70
CA LEU A 148 2.58 -18.55 5.53
C LEU A 148 1.69 -19.79 5.64
N ARG A 149 2.04 -20.92 5.01
CA ARG A 149 1.13 -22.07 4.91
C ARG A 149 0.82 -22.65 6.28
N GLY A 150 -0.48 -22.73 6.60
CA GLY A 150 -0.98 -23.23 7.88
C GLY A 150 -0.65 -22.34 9.08
N LYS A 151 -0.15 -21.11 8.88
CA LYS A 151 0.20 -20.18 9.95
C LYS A 151 -1.00 -19.32 10.33
N ALA A 152 -1.16 -19.03 11.62
CA ALA A 152 -2.03 -17.95 12.10
C ALA A 152 -1.28 -16.62 11.99
N VAL A 153 -1.87 -15.65 11.30
CA VAL A 153 -1.26 -14.36 10.98
C VAL A 153 -2.04 -13.23 11.64
N VAL A 154 -1.35 -12.26 12.23
CA VAL A 154 -1.93 -11.02 12.77
C VAL A 154 -1.31 -9.83 12.05
N GLU A 155 -2.12 -8.86 11.61
CA GLU A 155 -1.63 -7.54 11.20
C GLU A 155 -1.91 -6.51 12.30
N LEU A 156 -0.87 -5.82 12.78
CA LEU A 156 -0.93 -4.71 13.74
C LEU A 156 -1.02 -3.38 13.01
N GLY A 157 -1.97 -2.54 13.42
CA GLY A 157 -2.14 -1.20 12.85
C GLY A 157 -2.46 -1.25 11.37
N ALA A 158 -3.42 -2.10 10.99
CA ALA A 158 -3.72 -2.41 9.60
C ALA A 158 -4.13 -1.19 8.76
N GLY A 159 -4.64 -0.11 9.38
CA GLY A 159 -5.00 1.10 8.66
C GLY A 159 -6.10 0.86 7.63
N THR A 160 -5.75 0.98 6.35
CA THR A 160 -6.63 0.66 5.21
C THR A 160 -6.84 -0.84 5.01
N GLY A 161 -5.99 -1.69 5.62
CA GLY A 161 -6.01 -3.14 5.50
C GLY A 161 -5.43 -3.67 4.20
N LEU A 162 -4.63 -2.86 3.48
CA LEU A 162 -4.03 -3.24 2.20
C LEU A 162 -3.25 -4.56 2.27
N VAL A 163 -2.40 -4.73 3.30
CA VAL A 163 -1.55 -5.94 3.41
C VAL A 163 -2.42 -7.17 3.67
N SER A 164 -3.33 -7.12 4.63
CA SER A 164 -4.32 -8.18 4.88
C SER A 164 -5.13 -8.54 3.64
N MET A 165 -5.65 -7.54 2.92
CA MET A 165 -6.47 -7.76 1.73
C MET A 165 -5.65 -8.41 0.61
N ALA A 166 -4.39 -8.02 0.44
CA ALA A 166 -3.50 -8.64 -0.52
C ALA A 166 -3.21 -10.12 -0.20
N LEU A 167 -3.00 -10.46 1.08
CA LEU A 167 -2.82 -11.86 1.49
C LEU A 167 -4.06 -12.70 1.17
N LEU A 168 -5.26 -12.14 1.38
CA LEU A 168 -6.53 -12.80 1.08
C LEU A 168 -6.75 -12.99 -0.42
N LEU A 169 -6.50 -11.98 -1.26
CA LEU A 169 -6.64 -12.14 -2.71
C LEU A 169 -5.60 -13.10 -3.30
N ASN A 170 -4.44 -13.24 -2.67
CA ASN A 170 -3.41 -14.23 -3.01
C ASN A 170 -3.48 -15.49 -2.13
N TYR A 171 -4.63 -15.82 -1.55
CA TYR A 171 -4.74 -16.94 -0.61
C TYR A 171 -4.20 -18.26 -1.15
N ARG A 172 -4.42 -18.58 -2.44
CA ARG A 172 -3.94 -19.82 -3.05
C ARG A 172 -2.42 -20.00 -2.96
N ARG A 173 -1.66 -18.90 -2.92
CA ARG A 173 -0.21 -18.88 -2.70
C ARG A 173 0.11 -19.06 -1.23
N HIS A 174 -0.53 -18.28 -0.36
CA HIS A 174 -0.18 -18.16 1.06
C HIS A 174 -0.71 -19.30 1.92
N ARG A 175 -1.96 -19.71 1.71
CA ARG A 175 -2.68 -20.78 2.42
C ARG A 175 -2.47 -20.77 3.93
N PHE A 176 -2.53 -19.58 4.52
CA PHE A 176 -2.49 -19.39 5.97
C PHE A 176 -3.75 -20.00 6.63
N ALA A 177 -3.65 -20.31 7.92
CA ALA A 177 -4.75 -20.91 8.68
C ALA A 177 -5.80 -19.86 9.05
N SER A 178 -5.37 -18.71 9.56
CA SER A 178 -6.23 -17.59 9.94
C SER A 178 -5.52 -16.26 9.78
N LEU A 179 -6.29 -15.18 9.63
CA LEU A 179 -5.82 -13.81 9.56
C LEU A 179 -6.63 -12.91 10.50
N ALA A 180 -5.98 -12.32 11.49
CA ALA A 180 -6.56 -11.31 12.35
C ALA A 180 -6.07 -9.92 11.92
N VAL A 181 -7.00 -9.05 11.56
CA VAL A 181 -6.73 -7.66 11.17
C VAL A 181 -7.01 -6.77 12.36
N THR A 182 -5.97 -6.08 12.86
CA THR A 182 -6.07 -5.31 14.09
C THR A 182 -5.67 -3.85 13.92
N ASP A 183 -6.34 -2.99 14.66
CA ASP A 183 -6.05 -1.56 14.71
C ASP A 183 -6.46 -0.99 16.06
N GLY A 184 -5.82 0.10 16.49
CA GLY A 184 -6.20 0.82 17.70
C GLY A 184 -7.52 1.59 17.53
N ASN A 185 -7.87 1.96 16.30
CA ASN A 185 -9.09 2.68 15.95
C ASN A 185 -10.16 1.77 15.34
N THR A 186 -11.27 1.57 16.05
CA THR A 186 -12.38 0.70 15.64
C THR A 186 -13.10 1.15 14.37
N ALA A 187 -13.03 2.43 14.01
CA ALA A 187 -13.57 2.92 12.74
C ALA A 187 -12.82 2.32 11.54
N LEU A 188 -11.51 2.11 11.65
CA LEU A 188 -10.70 1.51 10.59
C LEU A 188 -11.02 0.02 10.40
N LEU A 189 -11.27 -0.70 11.50
CA LEU A 189 -11.75 -2.10 11.44
C LEU A 189 -13.12 -2.23 10.78
N SER A 190 -13.97 -1.20 10.92
CA SER A 190 -15.26 -1.15 10.24
C SER A 190 -15.07 -0.92 8.73
N ASN A 191 -14.12 -0.07 8.35
CA ASN A 191 -13.75 0.15 6.94
C ASN A 191 -13.16 -1.10 6.27
N PHE A 192 -12.48 -1.96 7.03
CA PHE A 192 -11.96 -3.21 6.49
C PHE A 192 -13.08 -4.14 5.98
N ARG A 193 -14.25 -4.16 6.63
CA ARG A 193 -15.40 -4.94 6.12
C ARG A 193 -15.85 -4.43 4.75
N HIS A 194 -15.91 -3.12 4.57
CA HIS A 194 -16.21 -2.54 3.26
C HIS A 194 -15.13 -2.89 2.23
N THR A 195 -13.86 -2.91 2.65
CA THR A 195 -12.74 -3.34 1.80
C THR A 195 -12.90 -4.80 1.35
N MET A 196 -13.33 -5.70 2.24
CA MET A 196 -13.64 -7.09 1.89
C MET A 196 -14.76 -7.18 0.85
N GLU A 197 -15.83 -6.40 1.00
CA GLU A 197 -16.93 -6.36 0.02
C GLU A 197 -16.45 -5.88 -1.36
N LEU A 198 -15.66 -4.80 -1.39
CA LEU A 198 -15.10 -4.22 -2.62
C LEU A 198 -14.21 -5.20 -3.41
N ASN A 199 -13.51 -6.09 -2.69
CA ASN A 199 -12.53 -7.01 -3.29
C ASN A 199 -13.04 -8.44 -3.46
N SER A 200 -14.10 -8.83 -2.74
CA SER A 200 -14.71 -10.17 -2.81
C SER A 200 -13.66 -11.32 -2.76
N PRO A 201 -12.80 -11.39 -1.72
CA PRO A 201 -11.81 -12.45 -1.62
C PRO A 201 -12.44 -13.83 -1.46
N THR A 202 -11.65 -14.88 -1.64
CA THR A 202 -12.10 -16.24 -1.33
C THR A 202 -12.28 -16.40 0.18
N HIS A 203 -13.31 -17.14 0.59
CA HIS A 203 -13.61 -17.44 1.99
C HIS A 203 -12.95 -18.75 2.44
N GLU A 204 -11.65 -18.91 2.14
CA GLU A 204 -10.90 -20.14 2.40
C GLU A 204 -10.15 -20.14 3.74
N ALA A 205 -10.05 -18.99 4.41
CA ALA A 205 -9.49 -18.86 5.76
C ALA A 205 -10.41 -18.08 6.69
N GLU A 206 -10.23 -18.31 7.99
CA GLU A 206 -10.88 -17.51 9.02
C GLU A 206 -10.26 -16.11 9.05
N VAL A 207 -11.10 -15.09 8.94
CA VAL A 207 -10.70 -13.69 9.00
C VAL A 207 -11.45 -13.01 10.13
N THR A 208 -10.72 -12.41 11.05
CA THR A 208 -11.30 -11.65 12.17
C THR A 208 -10.82 -10.21 12.15
N THR A 209 -11.67 -9.30 12.61
CA THR A 209 -11.27 -7.92 12.90
C THR A 209 -11.38 -7.69 14.40
N GLN A 210 -10.29 -7.20 15.00
CA GLN A 210 -10.23 -7.02 16.45
C GLN A 210 -9.53 -5.70 16.80
N GLN A 211 -10.11 -4.98 17.76
CA GLN A 211 -9.39 -3.85 18.34
C GLN A 211 -8.23 -4.39 19.16
N LEU A 212 -7.02 -3.93 18.85
CA LEU A 212 -5.83 -4.39 19.57
C LEU A 212 -5.83 -3.82 21.00
N VAL A 213 -6.21 -4.65 21.96
CA VAL A 213 -6.17 -4.35 23.40
C VAL A 213 -5.12 -5.27 24.04
N ARG A 214 -4.24 -4.73 24.89
CA ARG A 214 -3.22 -5.52 25.59
C ARG A 214 -3.83 -6.75 26.28
N GLY A 215 -3.16 -7.91 26.15
CA GLY A 215 -3.53 -9.15 26.83
C GLY A 215 -4.82 -9.82 26.34
N SER A 216 -5.21 -9.61 25.07
CA SER A 216 -6.47 -10.14 24.50
C SER A 216 -6.30 -11.13 23.34
N SER A 217 -5.11 -11.68 23.12
CA SER A 217 -4.90 -12.75 22.14
C SER A 217 -5.24 -14.11 22.72
N ASP A 218 -6.52 -14.48 22.67
CA ASP A 218 -6.96 -15.86 22.89
C ASP A 218 -6.51 -16.83 21.76
N THR A 219 -5.72 -16.34 20.79
CA THR A 219 -5.34 -17.05 19.57
C THR A 219 -3.83 -17.30 19.49
N SER A 220 -3.47 -18.58 19.31
CA SER A 220 -2.11 -19.01 19.00
C SER A 220 -1.65 -18.38 17.68
N THR A 221 -0.89 -17.30 17.77
CA THR A 221 -0.37 -16.54 16.63
C THR A 221 1.01 -17.07 16.24
N ASN A 222 1.28 -17.24 14.95
CA ASN A 222 2.60 -17.67 14.48
C ASN A 222 3.42 -16.53 13.89
N ILE A 223 2.76 -15.62 13.15
CA ILE A 223 3.40 -14.51 12.44
C ILE A 223 2.63 -13.23 12.73
N VAL A 224 3.37 -12.18 13.09
CA VAL A 224 2.84 -10.83 13.25
C VAL A 224 3.41 -9.94 12.15
N LEU A 225 2.56 -9.15 11.52
CA LEU A 225 2.90 -8.19 10.49
C LEU A 225 2.55 -6.78 10.98
N GLY A 226 3.26 -5.76 10.51
CA GLY A 226 2.88 -4.37 10.73
C GLY A 226 3.55 -3.46 9.71
N ALA A 227 2.81 -2.48 9.21
CA ALA A 227 3.33 -1.52 8.24
C ALA A 227 3.16 -0.10 8.79
N ASP A 228 4.27 0.63 8.83
CA ASP A 228 4.33 2.03 9.25
C ASP A 228 3.79 2.28 10.67
N VAL A 229 3.95 1.33 11.59
CA VAL A 229 3.51 1.43 13.00
C VAL A 229 4.56 2.06 13.94
N THR A 230 5.72 2.45 13.40
CA THR A 230 6.86 3.03 14.14
C THR A 230 7.03 4.53 13.90
N TYR A 231 5.93 5.23 13.62
CA TYR A 231 5.94 6.64 13.17
C TYR A 231 6.15 7.67 14.29
N ASP A 232 5.87 7.34 15.56
CA ASP A 232 6.00 8.24 16.71
C ASP A 232 6.70 7.55 17.88
N SER A 233 7.74 8.18 18.42
CA SER A 233 8.47 7.70 19.60
C SER A 233 7.58 7.41 20.82
N LEU A 234 6.43 8.10 20.95
CA LEU A 234 5.49 7.91 22.04
C LEU A 234 4.73 6.58 21.96
N VAL A 235 4.56 6.00 20.77
CA VAL A 235 3.87 4.71 20.60
C VAL A 235 4.81 3.51 20.69
N LEU A 236 6.12 3.71 20.49
CA LEU A 236 7.11 2.62 20.44
C LEU A 236 7.17 1.78 21.72
N PRO A 237 7.12 2.34 22.96
CA PRO A 237 7.09 1.52 24.15
C PRO A 237 5.87 0.60 24.19
N LEU A 238 4.68 1.10 23.83
CA LEU A 238 3.47 0.30 23.78
C LEU A 238 3.58 -0.83 22.75
N LEU A 239 4.06 -0.51 21.55
CA LEU A 239 4.30 -1.48 20.49
C LEU A 239 5.27 -2.58 20.91
N CYS A 240 6.38 -2.23 21.58
CA CYS A 240 7.33 -3.22 22.11
C CYS A 240 6.65 -4.17 23.10
N GLU A 241 5.85 -3.65 24.03
CA GLU A 241 5.17 -4.51 25.00
C GLU A 241 4.19 -5.46 24.28
N THR A 242 3.46 -4.98 23.26
CA THR A 242 2.60 -5.84 22.43
C THR A 242 3.40 -6.94 21.71
N ILE A 243 4.53 -6.59 21.08
CA ILE A 243 5.39 -7.57 20.39
C ILE A 243 5.91 -8.62 21.39
N ARG A 244 6.31 -8.19 22.59
CA ARG A 244 6.75 -9.09 23.64
C ARG A 244 5.66 -10.07 24.05
N ASP A 245 4.42 -9.60 24.21
CA ASP A 245 3.29 -10.45 24.58
C ASP A 245 3.07 -11.56 23.51
N PHE A 246 3.07 -11.18 22.22
CA PHE A 246 2.99 -12.16 21.12
C PHE A 246 4.12 -13.18 21.12
N LEU A 247 5.36 -12.75 21.33
CA LEU A 247 6.53 -13.64 21.39
C LEU A 247 6.46 -14.58 22.60
N CYS A 248 6.04 -14.09 23.76
CA CYS A 248 5.82 -14.90 24.97
C CYS A 248 4.71 -15.95 24.77
N GLU A 249 3.72 -15.68 23.93
CA GLU A 249 2.63 -16.60 23.57
C GLU A 249 3.01 -17.57 22.44
N GLY A 250 4.26 -17.54 21.97
CA GLY A 250 4.79 -18.50 21.00
C GLY A 250 4.78 -18.03 19.54
N THR A 251 4.56 -16.73 19.28
CA THR A 251 4.80 -16.14 17.96
C THR A 251 6.25 -16.37 17.55
N GLN A 252 6.45 -16.84 16.32
CA GLN A 252 7.77 -17.25 15.81
C GLN A 252 8.50 -16.11 15.11
N LEU A 253 7.73 -15.18 14.55
CA LEU A 253 8.24 -14.12 13.69
C LEU A 253 7.34 -12.89 13.76
N VAL A 254 7.94 -11.73 13.94
CA VAL A 254 7.30 -10.43 13.73
C VAL A 254 8.04 -9.68 12.61
N LEU A 255 7.30 -9.19 11.63
CA LEU A 255 7.80 -8.35 10.55
C LEU A 255 7.19 -6.95 10.63
N ILE A 256 8.03 -5.93 10.82
CA ILE A 256 7.61 -4.53 10.85
C ILE A 256 8.26 -3.78 9.70
N ALA A 257 7.47 -3.31 8.74
CA ALA A 257 7.95 -2.41 7.70
C ALA A 257 7.84 -0.96 8.18
N ALA A 258 8.87 -0.15 7.95
CA ALA A 258 8.91 1.24 8.38
C ALA A 258 9.49 2.14 7.28
N THR A 259 8.91 3.33 7.13
CA THR A 259 9.51 4.42 6.34
C THR A 259 10.37 5.27 7.28
N VAL A 260 11.64 5.48 6.96
CA VAL A 260 12.59 6.19 7.81
C VAL A 260 12.42 7.71 7.67
N ARG A 261 11.27 8.24 8.11
CA ARG A 261 10.92 9.68 8.00
C ARG A 261 11.64 10.57 9.01
N SER A 262 12.01 10.00 10.16
CA SER A 262 12.72 10.67 11.25
C SER A 262 13.84 9.77 11.74
N LEU A 263 15.08 10.25 11.65
CA LEU A 263 16.23 9.52 12.15
C LEU A 263 16.16 9.35 13.68
N ASP A 264 15.65 10.35 14.39
CA ASP A 264 15.50 10.26 15.85
C ASP A 264 14.51 9.15 16.24
N THR A 265 13.36 9.08 15.56
CA THR A 265 12.35 8.05 15.84
C THR A 265 12.89 6.65 15.54
N ILE A 266 13.58 6.48 14.40
CA ILE A 266 14.10 5.16 14.03
C ILE A 266 15.24 4.71 14.96
N LEU A 267 16.07 5.64 15.45
CA LEU A 267 17.13 5.32 16.41
C LEU A 267 16.53 4.88 17.76
N VAL A 268 15.47 5.54 18.22
CA VAL A 268 14.74 5.09 19.43
C VAL A 268 14.15 3.71 19.22
N TRP A 269 13.57 3.44 18.05
CA TRP A 269 13.04 2.12 17.71
C TRP A 269 14.11 1.03 17.76
N GLU A 270 15.24 1.23 17.09
CA GLU A 270 16.35 0.26 17.04
C GLU A 270 17.02 0.07 18.41
N GLN A 271 17.08 1.13 19.22
CA GLN A 271 17.54 1.05 20.60
C GLN A 271 16.60 0.18 21.46
N LEU A 272 15.29 0.39 21.36
CA LEU A 272 14.30 -0.42 22.09
C LEU A 272 14.34 -1.87 21.64
N LEU A 273 14.49 -2.13 20.33
CA LEU A 273 14.65 -3.47 19.80
C LEU A 273 15.88 -4.17 20.41
N SER A 274 17.03 -3.49 20.40
CA SER A 274 18.29 -4.05 20.93
C SER A 274 18.25 -4.31 22.43
N GLN A 275 17.38 -3.64 23.18
CA GLN A 275 17.20 -3.83 24.61
C GLN A 275 16.28 -4.99 24.97
N LYS A 276 15.35 -5.36 24.08
CA LYS A 276 14.21 -6.23 24.42
C LYS A 276 14.12 -7.48 23.56
N PHE A 277 14.71 -7.49 22.37
CA PHE A 277 14.45 -8.52 21.37
C PHE A 277 15.68 -8.97 20.59
N GLN A 278 15.61 -10.21 20.10
CA GLN A 278 16.46 -10.71 19.03
C GLN A 278 15.86 -10.19 17.72
N TRP A 279 16.62 -9.35 17.01
CA TRP A 279 16.13 -8.66 15.83
C TRP A 279 17.21 -8.48 14.75
N GLY A 280 16.76 -8.23 13.52
CA GLY A 280 17.58 -7.86 12.39
C GLY A 280 16.79 -7.05 11.35
N ILE A 281 17.46 -6.64 10.28
CA ILE A 281 16.81 -6.04 9.11
C ILE A 281 16.74 -7.11 8.03
N ALA A 282 15.53 -7.55 7.68
CA ALA A 282 15.29 -8.53 6.63
C ALA A 282 15.57 -7.94 5.24
N GLU A 283 15.11 -6.70 5.00
CA GLU A 283 15.31 -6.02 3.72
C GLU A 283 15.37 -4.51 3.91
N THR A 284 16.20 -3.83 3.10
CA THR A 284 16.28 -2.36 3.02
C THR A 284 16.07 -1.91 1.59
N LEU A 285 15.16 -0.95 1.41
CA LEU A 285 14.99 -0.26 0.14
C LEU A 285 15.55 1.16 0.26
N SER A 286 16.74 1.35 -0.31
CA SER A 286 17.36 2.67 -0.43
C SER A 286 16.96 3.33 -1.74
N ASP A 287 16.72 4.64 -1.68
CA ASP A 287 16.19 5.44 -2.80
C ASP A 287 14.98 4.78 -3.50
N PRO A 288 13.81 4.70 -2.83
CA PRO A 288 12.62 4.04 -3.36
C PRO A 288 12.20 4.53 -4.75
N HIS A 289 12.49 5.79 -5.11
CA HIS A 289 12.17 6.35 -6.41
C HIS A 289 12.91 5.67 -7.57
N GLN A 290 14.13 5.19 -7.32
CA GLN A 290 14.94 4.45 -8.31
C GLN A 290 14.72 2.93 -8.23
N SER A 291 13.77 2.47 -7.43
CA SER A 291 13.51 1.04 -7.25
C SER A 291 12.84 0.41 -8.47
N ASN A 292 13.02 -0.91 -8.62
CA ASN A 292 12.30 -1.72 -9.62
C ASN A 292 10.99 -2.28 -9.08
N LEU A 293 10.45 -1.69 -8.01
CA LEU A 293 9.17 -2.10 -7.46
C LEU A 293 8.02 -1.73 -8.42
N PRO A 294 6.89 -2.46 -8.40
CA PRO A 294 5.73 -2.14 -9.25
C PRO A 294 4.98 -0.86 -8.81
N TYR A 295 5.51 -0.15 -7.83
CA TYR A 295 4.94 1.07 -7.27
C TYR A 295 5.83 2.25 -7.58
N TRP A 296 5.19 3.38 -7.87
CA TRP A 296 5.91 4.63 -8.00
C TRP A 296 6.05 5.30 -6.64
N PHE A 297 7.29 5.67 -6.30
CA PHE A 297 7.58 6.47 -5.11
C PHE A 297 8.06 7.85 -5.52
N ARG A 298 7.68 8.87 -4.73
CA ARG A 298 8.12 10.25 -4.97
C ARG A 298 9.63 10.37 -4.89
N LYS A 299 10.20 11.24 -5.72
CA LYS A 299 11.63 11.58 -5.61
C LYS A 299 11.92 12.14 -4.21
N GLY A 300 12.97 11.61 -3.58
CA GLY A 300 13.32 11.96 -2.21
C GLY A 300 12.49 11.25 -1.14
N MET A 301 11.70 10.23 -1.51
CA MET A 301 11.09 9.33 -0.53
C MET A 301 12.17 8.74 0.38
N PRO A 302 12.00 8.76 1.72
CA PRO A 302 12.98 8.17 2.62
C PRO A 302 13.13 6.67 2.41
N ASP A 303 14.29 6.15 2.80
CA ASP A 303 14.56 4.72 2.83
C ASP A 303 13.50 3.97 3.65
N MET A 304 13.24 2.72 3.25
CA MET A 304 12.33 1.83 3.97
C MET A 304 13.07 0.58 4.45
N ARG A 305 12.68 0.07 5.62
CA ARG A 305 13.28 -1.12 6.25
C ARG A 305 12.19 -2.09 6.66
N ILE A 306 12.43 -3.39 6.49
CA ILE A 306 11.62 -4.46 7.07
C ILE A 306 12.46 -5.06 8.21
N TYR A 307 11.97 -4.89 9.43
CA TYR A 307 12.56 -5.44 10.64
C TYR A 307 12.03 -6.83 10.88
N GLU A 308 12.93 -7.76 11.18
CA GLU A 308 12.64 -9.13 11.61
C GLU A 308 12.89 -9.23 13.11
N ILE A 309 11.91 -9.77 13.86
CA ILE A 309 12.02 -9.96 15.32
C ILE A 309 11.56 -11.38 15.64
N THR A 310 12.41 -12.16 16.31
CA THR A 310 12.22 -13.62 16.46
C THR A 310 12.16 -14.10 17.91
N GLY A 311 12.41 -13.22 18.88
CA GLY A 311 12.38 -13.60 20.30
C GLY A 311 12.70 -12.44 21.23
N CYS A 312 12.50 -12.66 22.53
CA CYS A 312 12.90 -11.72 23.59
C CYS A 312 14.36 -11.95 24.00
N VAL A 313 15.03 -10.91 24.50
CA VAL A 313 16.36 -10.97 25.14
C VAL A 313 16.22 -11.09 26.65
#